data_AF-A0A1A8YZX6-F1
#
_entry.id   AF-A0A1A8YZX6-F1
#
_cell.length_a   1.000
_cell.length_b   1.000
_cell.length_c   1.000
_cell.angle_alpha   90.00
_cell.angle_beta   90.00
_cell.angle_gamma   90.00
#
_symmetry.space_group_name_H-M   'P 1'
#
loop_
_entity.id
_entity.type
_entity.pdbx_description
1 polymer ?
#
loop_
_entity_poly.entity_id
_entity_poly.type
_entity_poly.pdbx_seq_one_letter_code
_entity_poly.pdbx_strand_id
1 'polypeptide(L)'
;MGARAGEAQVPEGMVPALYRWIVEDDEVLGAVSLRLRLNDFLREVGGHIGYCVRPSARRRGLAAFALGAALADVRGTELGRSRRYWIATG
;
A
#
# COMPACT_ATOMS: atom_id res chain seq x y z
N MET A 1 13.53 -10.33 -18.98
CA MET A 1 13.07 -11.61 -18.39
C MET A 1 12.06 -11.28 -17.30
N GLY A 2 10.79 -11.10 -17.69
CA GLY A 2 9.74 -10.67 -16.77
C GLY A 2 9.17 -11.88 -16.04
N ALA A 3 9.39 -11.96 -14.73
CA ALA A 3 8.58 -12.83 -13.91
C ALA A 3 7.13 -12.36 -14.04
N ARG A 4 6.28 -13.16 -14.69
CA ARG A 4 4.84 -13.03 -14.48
C ARG A 4 4.64 -13.24 -12.98
N ALA A 5 4.05 -12.25 -12.30
CA ALA A 5 3.61 -12.43 -10.93
C ALA A 5 2.60 -13.58 -10.95
N GLY A 6 3.10 -14.79 -10.69
CA GLY A 6 2.27 -15.96 -10.51
C GLY A 6 1.24 -15.62 -9.45
N GLU A 7 0.03 -16.10 -9.63
CA GLU A 7 -1.07 -16.04 -8.67
C GLU A 7 -0.60 -16.71 -7.38
N ALA A 8 0.14 -15.96 -6.55
CA ALA A 8 0.57 -16.43 -5.26
C ALA A 8 -0.71 -16.69 -4.48
N GLN A 9 -0.92 -17.95 -4.12
CA GLN A 9 -2.08 -18.38 -3.38
C GLN A 9 -2.06 -17.63 -2.04
N VAL A 10 -2.98 -16.68 -1.89
CA VAL A 10 -3.04 -15.86 -0.69
C VAL A 10 -3.53 -16.76 0.44
N PRO A 11 -2.82 -16.84 1.58
CA PRO A 11 -3.23 -17.65 2.70
C PRO A 11 -4.65 -17.33 3.16
N GLU A 12 -5.32 -18.31 3.75
CA GLU A 12 -6.67 -18.14 4.30
C GLU A 12 -6.72 -16.95 5.26
N GLY A 13 -7.80 -16.16 5.17
CA GLY A 13 -7.94 -14.91 5.93
C GLY A 13 -7.11 -13.72 5.44
N MET A 14 -6.18 -13.88 4.49
CA MET A 14 -5.42 -12.77 3.89
C MET A 14 -6.04 -12.27 2.58
N VAL A 15 -5.62 -11.06 2.17
CA VAL A 15 -6.07 -10.44 0.91
C VAL A 15 -4.86 -10.09 0.04
N PRO A 16 -4.97 -10.18 -1.31
CA PRO A 16 -3.93 -9.71 -2.20
C PRO A 16 -3.57 -8.25 -1.92
N ALA A 17 -2.28 -7.94 -1.90
CA ALA A 17 -1.77 -6.59 -1.68
C ALA A 17 -0.53 -6.30 -2.52
N LEU A 18 -0.39 -5.03 -2.93
CA LEU A 18 0.85 -4.49 -3.50
C LEU A 18 1.71 -3.94 -2.37
N TYR A 19 3.01 -4.22 -2.42
CA TYR A 19 3.98 -3.75 -1.45
C TYR A 19 5.02 -2.85 -2.13
N ARG A 20 5.38 -1.77 -1.44
CA ARG A 20 6.53 -0.92 -1.76
C ARG A 20 7.37 -0.74 -0.51
N TRP A 21 8.67 -0.90 -0.66
CA TRP A 21 9.65 -0.71 0.40
C TRP A 21 10.28 0.67 0.26
N ILE A 22 10.50 1.34 1.38
CA ILE A 22 11.25 2.59 1.43
C ILE A 22 12.70 2.20 1.73
N VAL A 23 13.60 2.43 0.79
CA VAL A 23 15.01 2.03 0.88
C VAL A 23 15.90 3.26 0.66
N GLU A 24 16.91 3.41 1.51
CA GLU A 24 17.96 4.44 1.43
C GLU A 24 19.28 3.77 1.81
N ASP A 25 20.32 3.90 0.97
CA ASP A 25 21.64 3.29 1.20
C ASP A 25 21.58 1.80 1.59
N ASP A 26 20.78 1.02 0.86
CA ASP A 26 20.49 -0.41 1.12
C ASP A 26 19.79 -0.72 2.46
N GLU A 27 19.40 0.30 3.24
CA GLU A 27 18.63 0.14 4.47
C GLU A 27 17.11 0.29 4.21
N VAL A 28 16.32 -0.67 4.69
CA VAL A 28 14.85 -0.57 4.68
C VAL A 28 14.39 0.35 5.81
N LEU A 29 13.87 1.52 5.44
CA LEU A 29 13.36 2.53 6.36
C LEU A 29 11.86 2.39 6.65
N GLY A 30 11.15 1.56 5.89
CA GLY A 30 9.72 1.34 6.05
C GLY A 30 9.07 0.67 4.85
N ALA A 31 7.74 0.62 4.87
CA ALA A 31 6.96 0.04 3.79
C ALA A 31 5.57 0.68 3.68
N VAL A 32 4.96 0.56 2.51
CA VAL A 32 3.54 0.78 2.28
C VAL A 32 2.94 -0.45 1.61
N SER A 33 1.74 -0.82 2.05
CA SER A 33 0.93 -1.90 1.54
C SER A 33 -0.41 -1.35 1.06
N LEU A 34 -0.82 -1.78 -0.13
CA LEU A 34 -2.12 -1.46 -0.71
C LEU A 34 -2.89 -2.77 -0.95
N ARG A 35 -3.93 -3.01 -0.14
CA ARG A 35 -4.80 -4.18 -0.28
C ARG A 35 -5.75 -3.99 -1.46
N LEU A 36 -5.80 -4.95 -2.36
CA LEU A 36 -6.63 -4.91 -3.57
C LEU A 36 -8.11 -5.21 -3.28
N ARG A 37 -8.40 -5.82 -2.13
CA ARG A 37 -9.75 -6.04 -1.59
C ARG A 37 -9.74 -5.99 -0.06
N LEU A 38 -10.91 -5.89 0.57
CA LEU A 38 -11.07 -6.01 2.04
C LEU A 38 -11.90 -7.25 2.37
N ASN A 39 -11.43 -8.01 3.35
CA ASN A 39 -12.26 -8.95 4.10
C ASN A 39 -13.02 -8.20 5.21
N ASP A 40 -13.86 -8.90 5.96
CA ASP A 40 -14.75 -8.28 6.96
C ASP A 40 -13.95 -7.51 8.03
N PHE A 41 -12.90 -8.12 8.57
CA PHE A 41 -12.00 -7.47 9.53
C PHE A 41 -11.36 -6.17 8.99
N LEU A 42 -10.87 -6.19 7.74
CA LEU A 42 -10.22 -5.03 7.14
C LEU A 42 -11.22 -3.93 6.75
N ARG A 43 -12.53 -4.22 6.63
CA ARG A 43 -13.54 -3.17 6.48
C ARG A 43 -13.77 -2.38 7.76
N GLU A 44 -13.58 -3.01 8.91
CA GLU A 44 -13.84 -2.40 10.22
C GLU A 44 -12.59 -1.72 10.81
N VAL A 45 -11.42 -2.36 10.71
CA VAL A 45 -10.23 -1.93 11.48
C VAL A 45 -9.08 -1.46 10.60
N GLY A 46 -8.80 -2.16 9.49
CA GLY A 46 -7.51 -2.02 8.79
C GLY A 46 -7.49 -1.19 7.50
N GLY A 47 -8.63 -1.11 6.80
CA GLY A 47 -8.77 -0.43 5.52
C GLY A 47 -7.82 -0.94 4.42
N HIS A 48 -7.75 -0.17 3.33
CA HIS A 48 -6.96 -0.52 2.14
C HIS A 48 -5.47 -0.27 2.26
N ILE A 49 -5.05 0.62 3.15
CA ILE A 49 -3.69 1.13 3.18
C ILE A 49 -3.10 0.89 4.55
N GLY A 50 -1.94 0.24 4.59
CA GLY A 50 -1.10 0.15 5.78
C GLY A 50 0.29 0.64 5.45
N TYR A 51 0.89 1.44 6.31
CA TYR A 51 2.27 1.91 6.14
C TYR A 51 2.98 1.98 7.47
N CYS A 52 4.30 1.83 7.43
CA CYS A 52 5.16 2.01 8.59
C CYS A 52 6.46 2.72 8.17
N VAL A 53 7.00 3.53 9.08
CA VAL A 53 8.31 4.16 8.94
C VAL A 53 9.07 3.96 10.24
N ARG A 54 10.32 3.51 10.13
CA ARG A 54 11.24 3.31 11.24
C ARG A 54 11.31 4.58 12.09
N PRO A 55 11.27 4.50 13.44
CA PRO A 55 11.25 5.68 14.29
C PRO A 55 12.33 6.72 13.96
N SER A 56 13.56 6.29 13.68
CA SER A 56 14.68 7.16 13.31
C SER A 56 14.54 7.85 11.94
N ALA A 57 13.63 7.39 11.08
CA ALA A 57 13.39 7.95 9.75
C ALA A 57 12.06 8.74 9.65
N ARG A 58 11.35 8.92 10.77
CA ARG A 58 10.08 9.69 10.81
C ARG A 58 10.34 11.18 10.60
N ARG A 59 9.26 11.93 10.32
CA ARG A 59 9.28 13.39 10.07
C ARG A 59 10.08 13.84 8.83
N ARG A 60 10.49 12.90 7.98
CA ARG A 60 11.19 13.14 6.71
C ARG A 60 10.27 13.09 5.47
N GLY A 61 8.96 12.96 5.64
CA GLY A 61 7.99 12.87 4.53
C GLY A 61 7.91 11.50 3.83
N LEU A 62 8.68 10.50 4.27
CA LEU A 62 8.80 9.20 3.60
C LEU A 62 7.47 8.44 3.44
N ALA A 63 6.59 8.49 4.45
CA ALA A 63 5.27 7.84 4.37
C ALA A 63 4.40 8.44 3.25
N ALA A 64 4.38 9.77 3.13
CA ALA A 64 3.60 10.47 2.11
C ALA A 64 4.16 10.20 0.71
N PHE A 65 5.49 10.22 0.56
CA PHE A 65 6.16 9.87 -0.69
C PHE A 65 5.81 8.44 -1.13
N ALA A 66 5.97 7.46 -0.23
CA ALA A 66 5.69 6.05 -0.54
C ALA A 66 4.21 5.82 -0.87
N LEU A 67 3.29 6.45 -0.13
CA LEU A 67 1.87 6.39 -0.41
C LEU A 67 1.53 6.97 -1.79
N GLY A 68 2.12 8.11 -2.15
CA GLY A 68 1.96 8.71 -3.47
C GLY A 68 2.38 7.77 -4.60
N ALA A 69 3.53 7.12 -4.44
CA ALA A 69 4.02 6.12 -5.39
C ALA A 69 3.08 4.91 -5.51
N ALA A 70 2.66 4.34 -4.38
CA ALA A 70 1.75 3.19 -4.36
C ALA A 70 0.37 3.51 -4.98
N LEU A 71 -0.15 4.72 -4.78
CA LEU A 71 -1.40 5.16 -5.41
C LEU A 71 -1.23 5.40 -6.91
N ALA A 72 -0.05 5.85 -7.35
CA ALA A 72 0.24 6.01 -8.78
C ALA A 72 0.17 4.67 -9.52
N ASP A 73 0.64 3.58 -8.91
CA ASP A 73 0.58 2.22 -9.49
C ASP A 73 -0.85 1.79 -9.87
N VAL A 74 -1.85 2.22 -9.10
CA VAL A 74 -3.25 1.79 -9.28
C VAL A 74 -4.15 2.86 -9.88
N ARG A 75 -3.66 4.09 -10.07
CA ARG A 75 -4.46 5.25 -10.51
C ARG A 75 -5.27 5.00 -11.78
N GLY A 76 -4.70 4.29 -12.74
CA GLY A 76 -5.34 3.96 -14.03
C GLY A 76 -6.22 2.70 -14.01
N THR A 77 -6.23 1.95 -12.91
CA THR A 77 -6.93 0.67 -12.80
C THR A 77 -8.37 0.85 -12.30
N GLU A 78 -9.20 -0.18 -12.43
CA GLU A 78 -10.55 -0.20 -11.84
C GLU A 78 -10.51 0.05 -10.32
N LEU A 79 -9.50 -0.49 -9.63
CA LEU A 79 -9.30 -0.26 -8.19
C LEU A 79 -9.11 1.22 -7.87
N GLY A 80 -8.27 1.93 -8.63
CA GLY A 80 -8.05 3.36 -8.44
C GLY A 80 -9.28 4.21 -8.78
N ARG A 81 -10.08 3.76 -9.76
CA ARG A 81 -11.29 4.48 -10.22
C ARG A 81 -12.48 4.31 -9.28
N SER A 82 -12.70 3.11 -8.76
CA SER A 82 -13.84 2.76 -7.89
C SER A 82 -13.66 3.22 -6.43
N ARG A 83 -12.44 3.58 -6.04
CA ARG A 83 -12.08 3.90 -4.64
C ARG A 83 -11.63 5.35 -4.45
N ARG A 84 -12.20 6.29 -5.22
CA ARG A 84 -12.04 7.72 -4.94
C ARG A 84 -12.84 8.06 -3.68
N TYR A 85 -12.17 8.02 -2.54
CA TYR A 85 -12.71 8.55 -1.29
C TYR A 85 -12.59 10.08 -1.30
N TRP A 86 -13.66 10.76 -0.92
CA TRP A 86 -13.69 12.22 -0.79
C TRP A 86 -12.73 12.64 0.34
N ILE A 87 -11.82 13.57 0.06
CA ILE A 87 -11.10 14.31 1.09
C ILE A 87 -11.71 15.70 1.10
N ALA A 88 -12.61 15.94 2.06
CA ALA A 88 -13.09 17.28 2.34
C ALA A 88 -11.99 17.98 3.15
N THR A 89 -11.32 18.96 2.54
CA THR A 89 -10.54 19.95 3.27
C THR A 89 -11.49 21.11 3.54
N GLY A 90 -12.05 21.15 4.75
CA GLY A 90 -12.68 22.35 5.28
C GLY A 90 -11.64 23.44 5.53
#